data_AF-K9PNR7-F1
#
_entry.id   AF-K9PNR7-F1
#
_cell.length_a   1.000
_cell.length_b   1.000
_cell.length_c   1.000
_cell.angle_alpha   90.00
_cell.angle_beta   90.00
_cell.angle_gamma   90.00
#
_symmetry.space_group_name_H-M   'P 1'
#
loop_
_entity.id
_entity.type
_entity.pdbx_description
1 polymer ?
#
loop_
_entity_poly.entity_id
_entity_poly.type
_entity_poly.pdbx_seq_one_letter_code
_entity_poly.pdbx_strand_id
1 'polypeptide(L)' 'MNAHKVEAVLTEDGTLMLQGLPFHAGDVVEVIILEAKTSQPQEARSNQSEKNLYPMRGQLVRYDDPTEPVALSDWEVLQ' A
#
# COMPACT_ATOMS: atom_id res chain seq x y z
N MET A 1 9.34 -21.84 11.53
CA MET A 1 9.73 -20.61 12.24
C MET A 1 8.54 -19.69 12.25
N ASN A 2 8.00 -19.34 13.42
CA ASN A 2 6.91 -18.38 13.56
C ASN A 2 7.53 -17.01 13.85
N ALA A 3 7.29 -16.02 13.00
CA ALA A 3 7.87 -14.69 13.13
C ALA A 3 6.76 -13.66 13.37
N HIS A 4 6.90 -12.87 14.44
CA HIS A 4 6.03 -11.73 14.71
C HIS A 4 6.75 -10.46 14.25
N LYS A 5 6.16 -9.74 13.29
CA LYS A 5 6.71 -8.47 12.80
C LYS A 5 6.13 -7.32 13.62
N VAL A 6 7.02 -6.50 14.20
CA VAL A 6 6.68 -5.23 14.83
C VAL A 6 7.40 -4.13 14.05
N GLU A 7 6.67 -3.12 13.60
CA GLU A 7 7.24 -1.93 12.96
C GLU A 7 7.33 -0.81 14.00
N ALA A 8 8.50 -0.22 14.14
CA ALA A 8 8.76 0.87 15.07
C ALA A 8 9.77 1.84 14.46
N VAL A 9 9.58 3.12 14.74
CA VAL A 9 10.50 4.18 14.31
C VAL A 9 11.59 4.30 15.36
N LEU A 10 12.84 4.24 14.92
CA LEU A 10 13.99 4.43 15.81
C LEU A 10 14.03 5.88 16.29
N THR A 11 14.17 6.07 17.60
CA THR A 11 14.35 7.39 18.22
C THR A 11 15.76 7.91 18.00
N GLU A 12 15.98 9.22 18.17
CA GLU A 12 17.29 9.87 17.90
C GLU A 12 18.44 9.30 18.75
N ASP A 13 18.14 8.75 19.92
CA ASP A 13 19.10 8.10 20.80
C ASP A 13 19.48 6.68 20.35
N GLY A 14 18.84 6.15 19.31
CA GLY A 14 19.11 4.81 18.76
C GLY A 14 18.55 3.67 19.61
N THR A 15 17.68 3.95 20.58
CA THR A 15 17.06 2.94 21.43
C THR A 15 15.77 2.40 20.81
N LEU A 16 15.56 1.08 20.86
CA LEU A 16 14.30 0.45 20.47
C LEU A 16 13.71 -0.34 21.64
N MET A 17 12.51 0.04 22.08
CA MET A 17 11.78 -0.65 23.16
C MET A 17 10.59 -1.43 22.58
N LEU A 18 10.66 -2.76 22.62
CA LEU A 18 9.58 -3.66 22.20
C LEU A 18 8.76 -4.10 23.42
N GLN A 19 7.45 -3.89 23.39
CA GLN A 19 6.54 -4.23 24.50
C GLN A 19 5.40 -5.14 24.02
N GLY A 20 4.87 -5.98 24.92
CA GLY A 20 3.69 -6.81 24.66
C GLY A 20 3.90 -7.94 23.64
N LEU A 21 5.12 -8.46 23.52
CA LEU A 21 5.40 -9.58 22.62
C LEU A 21 4.67 -10.85 23.09
N PRO A 22 4.16 -11.69 22.17
CA PRO A 22 3.41 -12.90 22.51
C PRO A 22 4.34 -14.08 22.88
N PHE A 23 5.31 -13.83 23.76
CA PHE A 23 6.26 -14.81 24.28
C PHE A 23 6.15 -14.89 25.80
N HIS A 24 6.51 -16.03 26.36
CA HIS A 24 6.49 -16.28 27.80
C HIS A 24 7.88 -16.11 28.41
N ALA A 25 7.92 -15.93 29.73
CA ALA A 25 9.18 -15.90 30.45
C ALA A 25 9.94 -17.22 30.30
N GLY A 26 11.19 -17.15 29.86
CA GLY A 26 12.04 -18.32 29.62
C GLY A 26 12.09 -18.77 28.14
N ASP A 27 11.26 -18.19 27.28
CA ASP A 27 11.34 -18.46 25.84
C ASP A 27 12.63 -17.87 25.26
N VAL A 28 13.33 -18.66 24.44
CA VAL A 28 14.47 -18.17 23.66
C VAL A 28 13.93 -17.46 22.42
N VAL A 29 14.21 -16.16 22.31
CA VAL A 29 13.75 -15.32 21.20
C VAL A 29 14.94 -14.81 20.39
N GLU A 30 14.80 -14.78 19.07
CA GLU A 30 15.75 -14.17 18.14
C GLU A 30 15.17 -12.84 17.63
N VAL A 31 15.98 -11.79 17.63
CA VAL A 31 15.59 -10.45 17.17
C VAL A 31 16.37 -10.10 15.92
N ILE A 32 15.65 -9.83 14.82
CA ILE A 32 16.23 -9.41 13.54
C ILE A 32 15.79 -7.97 13.26
N ILE A 33 16.77 -7.07 13.12
CA ILE A 33 16.54 -5.66 12.79
C ILE A 33 16.81 -5.49 11.29
N LEU A 34 15.80 -5.04 10.56
CA LEU A 34 15.90 -4.74 9.14
C LEU A 34 15.61 -3.26 8.92
N GLU A 35 16.42 -2.61 8.07
CA GLU A 35 16.09 -1.27 7.60
C GLU A 35 14.82 -1.34 6.75
N ALA A 36 13.76 -0.70 7.24
CA ALA A 36 12.53 -0.56 6.48
C ALA A 36 12.78 0.42 5.33
N LYS A 37 12.82 -0.08 4.09
CA LYS A 37 12.70 0.79 2.92
C LYS A 37 11.37 1.51 3.06
N THR A 38 11.43 2.82 3.26
CA THR A 38 10.28 3.68 3.50
C THR A 38 9.23 3.47 2.40
N SER A 39 8.23 2.63 2.67
CA SER A 39 6.88 2.98 2.26
C SER A 39 6.55 4.16 3.15
N GLN A 40 6.58 5.38 2.60
CA GLN A 40 6.27 6.60 3.32
C GLN A 40 5.16 6.37 4.35
N PRO A 41 5.27 6.90 5.58
CA PRO A 41 4.16 6.93 6.51
C PRO A 41 2.94 7.39 5.73
N GLN A 42 1.85 6.62 5.83
CA GLN A 42 0.63 6.87 5.06
C GLN A 42 0.08 8.31 5.29
N GLU A 43 0.55 8.96 6.36
CA GLU A 43 0.28 10.36 6.74
C GLU A 43 1.05 11.41 5.90
N ALA A 44 2.24 11.11 5.39
CA ALA A 44 3.02 12.02 4.55
C ALA A 44 2.54 12.08 3.08
N ARG A 45 1.59 11.22 2.68
CA ARG A 45 0.93 11.31 1.37
C ARG A 45 -0.12 12.42 1.28
N SER A 46 -0.41 13.12 2.38
CA SER A 46 -1.40 14.20 2.40
C SER A 46 -0.96 15.45 1.62
N ASN A 47 0.34 15.67 1.36
CA ASN A 47 0.84 16.94 0.82
C ASN A 47 1.62 16.85 -0.50
N GLN A 48 1.74 15.67 -1.13
CA GLN A 48 2.27 15.55 -2.48
C GLN A 48 1.14 15.31 -3.47
N SER A 49 0.51 16.41 -3.88
CA SER A 49 -0.41 16.46 -5.01
C SER A 49 -1.44 15.33 -5.01
N GLU A 50 -2.56 15.53 -4.30
CA GLU A 50 -3.83 14.95 -4.71
C GLU A 50 -4.23 15.55 -6.07
N LYS A 51 -3.44 15.29 -7.13
CA LYS A 51 -4.00 15.10 -8.46
C LYS A 51 -5.00 13.98 -8.24
N ASN A 52 -6.27 14.36 -8.10
CA ASN A 52 -7.39 13.51 -7.80
C ASN A 52 -7.16 12.11 -8.40
N LEU A 53 -6.69 11.16 -7.58
CA LEU A 53 -6.21 9.86 -8.05
C LEU A 53 -7.36 9.04 -8.65
N TYR A 54 -8.59 9.44 -8.34
CA TYR A 54 -9.81 8.78 -8.74
C TYR A 54 -10.88 9.81 -9.11
N PRO A 55 -10.71 10.54 -10.22
CA PRO A 55 -11.60 11.65 -10.60
C PRO A 55 -13.04 11.20 -10.84
N MET A 56 -13.22 9.91 -11.16
CA MET A 56 -14.54 9.31 -11.41
C MET A 56 -15.18 8.70 -10.16
N ARG A 57 -14.52 8.75 -8.99
CA ARG A 57 -15.07 8.18 -7.75
C ARG A 57 -16.33 8.93 -7.33
N GLY A 58 -17.45 8.22 -7.24
CA GLY A 58 -18.76 8.79 -6.86
C GLY A 58 -19.53 9.42 -8.03
N GLN A 59 -18.99 9.40 -9.26
CA GLN A 59 -19.74 9.79 -10.44
C GLN A 59 -20.58 8.62 -10.95
N LEU A 60 -21.81 8.91 -11.36
CA LEU A 60 -22.70 7.93 -11.98
C LEU A 60 -22.24 7.69 -13.41
N VAL A 61 -21.74 6.49 -13.69
CA VAL A 61 -21.40 6.05 -15.05
C VAL A 61 -22.64 5.40 -15.66
N ARG A 62 -23.10 5.94 -16.79
CA ARG A 62 -24.20 5.39 -17.59
C ARG A 62 -23.63 4.81 -18.88
N TYR A 63 -23.98 3.57 -19.18
CA TYR A 63 -23.67 2.94 -20.45
C TYR A 63 -24.90 3.08 -21.34
N ASP A 64 -24.79 3.90 -22.39
CA ASP A 64 -25.95 4.19 -23.24
C ASP A 64 -26.29 3.01 -24.18
N ASP A 65 -25.32 2.16 -24.55
CA ASP A 65 -25.55 0.87 -25.24
C ASP A 65 -24.35 -0.09 -25.05
N PRO A 66 -24.28 -0.86 -23.95
CA PRO A 66 -23.06 -1.57 -23.54
C PRO A 66 -22.64 -2.74 -24.44
N THR A 67 -23.52 -3.19 -25.33
CA THR A 67 -23.30 -4.36 -26.19
C THR A 67 -23.18 -4.02 -27.66
N GLU A 68 -23.19 -2.73 -28.03
CA GLU A 68 -22.98 -2.33 -29.41
C GLU A 68 -21.53 -2.63 -29.84
N PRO A 69 -21.29 -3.17 -31.05
CA PRO A 69 -19.95 -3.40 -31.54
C PRO A 69 -19.15 -2.10 -31.63
N VAL A 70 -18.06 -2.02 -30.88
CA VAL A 70 -17.19 -0.84 -30.91
C VAL A 70 -16.36 -0.80 -32.20
N ALA A 71 -16.52 0.28 -32.97
CA ALA A 71 -15.57 0.74 -33.96
C ALA A 71 -15.10 -0.32 -34.99
N LEU A 72 -16.00 -1.22 -35.43
CA LEU A 72 -15.68 -2.28 -36.41
C LEU A 72 -15.00 -1.73 -37.68
N SER A 73 -15.42 -0.54 -38.12
CA SER A 73 -14.86 0.19 -39.26
C SER A 73 -13.47 0.77 -39.02
N ASP A 74 -13.08 1.04 -37.76
CA ASP A 74 -11.78 1.65 -37.43
C ASP A 74 -10.66 0.61 -37.37
N TRP A 75 -11.00 -0.68 -37.43
CA TRP A 75 -10.07 -1.79 -37.49
C TRP A 75 -9.63 -2.15 -38.93
N GLU A 76 -10.22 -1.55 -39.96
CA GLU A 76 -9.91 -1.84 -41.38
C GLU A 76 -8.67 -1.08 -41.93
N VAL A 77 -7.69 -0.74 -41.09
CA VAL A 77 -6.54 0.11 -41.49
C VAL A 77 -5.30 -0.68 -41.98
N LEU A 78 -5.40 -2.01 -42.20
CA LEU A 78 -4.27 -2.82 -42.70
C LEU A 78 -4.68 -3.82 -43.79
N GLN A 79 -5.05 -3.31 -44.97
CA GLN A 79 -5.07 -4.10 -46.21
C GLN A 79 -4.12 -3.47 -47.22
#